data_AF-A0A6A7G8T4-F1
#
_entry.id   AF-A0A6A7G8T4-F1
#
_cell.length_a   1.000
_cell.length_b   1.000
_cell.length_c   1.000
_cell.angle_alpha   90.00
_cell.angle_beta   90.00
_cell.angle_gamma   90.00
#
_symmetry.space_group_name_H-M   'P 1'
#
loop_
_entity.id
_entity.type
_entity.pdbx_description
1 polymer ?
#
loop_
_entity_poly.entity_id
_entity_poly.type
_entity_poly.pdbx_seq_one_letter_code
_entity_poly.pdbx_strand_id
1 'polypeptide(L)'
;MAKLPIPLSRSFLLASCLLLLLYSALYLLHWREDNEHNLHISNNHVAGGSKVELSDRVLFFNRVPKAGSEMLVLLLGWLQRGNRFTHVRLRSSGPRHLDHAQQADLVAEVANHLANSPTKHISFDQHVHFTNFSAYGFENPSYVNMLRDPIEKIASRFYYARATPRPGGYTPSWTKPAKEIPPYSSLEDCMASGHPLCTYSTGRQYDLTIPYFCGHQPYCRELGNSAAL
;
A
#
# COMPACT_ATOMS: atom_id res chain seq x y z
N MET A 1 -34.29 54.96 -3.99
CA MET A 1 -33.14 54.39 -3.24
C MET A 1 -33.45 54.49 -1.75
N ALA A 2 -33.95 53.42 -1.13
CA ALA A 2 -34.25 53.40 0.30
C ALA A 2 -33.30 52.41 0.99
N LYS A 3 -32.35 52.91 1.78
CA LYS A 3 -31.54 52.12 2.70
C LYS A 3 -32.31 52.03 4.02
N LEU A 4 -32.83 50.85 4.37
CA LEU A 4 -33.29 50.57 5.74
C LEU A 4 -32.06 50.36 6.63
N PRO A 5 -31.92 51.08 7.75
CA PRO A 5 -30.95 50.72 8.79
C PRO A 5 -31.63 49.71 9.72
N ILE A 6 -31.16 48.46 9.73
CA ILE A 6 -31.53 47.49 10.77
C ILE A 6 -30.58 47.74 11.95
N PRO A 7 -31.04 48.21 13.11
CA PRO A 7 -30.19 48.28 14.29
C PRO A 7 -30.02 46.85 14.81
N LEU A 8 -28.90 46.20 14.49
CA LEU A 8 -28.50 44.98 15.20
C LEU A 8 -28.22 45.37 16.66
N SER A 9 -29.22 45.18 17.50
CA SER A 9 -29.08 45.41 18.94
C SER A 9 -28.04 44.43 19.48
N ARG A 10 -27.23 44.89 20.45
CA ARG A 10 -26.23 44.07 21.15
C ARG A 10 -26.83 42.75 21.69
N SER A 11 -28.13 42.75 21.98
CA SER A 11 -28.89 41.58 22.43
C SER A 11 -28.95 40.46 21.39
N PHE A 12 -29.08 40.76 20.09
CA PHE A 12 -29.11 39.74 19.03
C PHE A 12 -27.75 39.08 18.80
N LEU A 13 -26.66 39.85 18.87
CA LEU A 13 -25.30 39.32 18.77
C LEU A 13 -24.99 38.39 19.95
N LEU A 14 -25.35 38.79 21.17
CA LEU A 14 -25.19 37.96 22.36
C LEU A 14 -26.02 36.67 22.27
N ALA A 15 -27.27 36.74 21.80
CA ALA A 15 -28.10 35.55 21.61
C ALA A 15 -27.51 34.59 20.57
N SER A 16 -26.97 35.10 19.45
CA SER A 16 -26.31 34.26 18.44
C SER A 16 -25.04 33.58 18.94
N CYS A 17 -24.21 34.29 19.72
CA CYS A 17 -23.03 33.71 20.36
C CYS A 17 -23.41 32.62 21.37
N LEU A 18 -24.45 32.86 22.18
CA LEU A 18 -24.93 31.86 23.15
C LEU A 18 -25.45 30.60 22.44
N LEU A 19 -26.16 30.74 21.31
CA LEU A 19 -26.63 29.60 20.52
C LEU A 19 -25.48 28.83 19.89
N LEU A 20 -24.44 29.50 19.38
CA LEU A 20 -23.26 28.83 18.82
C LEU A 20 -22.45 28.10 19.91
N LEU A 21 -22.33 28.69 21.09
CA LEU A 21 -21.67 28.06 22.25
C LEU A 21 -22.47 26.87 22.78
N LEU A 22 -23.80 26.98 22.82
CA LEU A 22 -24.67 25.85 23.18
C LEU A 22 -24.60 24.73 22.14
N TYR A 23 -24.59 25.06 20.85
CA TYR A 23 -24.46 24.06 19.79
C TYR A 23 -23.10 23.35 19.82
N SER A 24 -22.00 24.09 20.02
CA SER A 24 -20.68 23.48 20.16
C SER A 24 -20.54 22.66 21.43
N ALA A 25 -21.14 23.08 22.55
CA ALA A 25 -21.17 22.31 23.78
C ALA A 25 -22.00 21.02 23.62
N LEU A 26 -23.17 21.08 22.98
CA LEU A 26 -23.99 19.90 22.69
C LEU A 26 -23.29 18.94 21.74
N TYR A 27 -22.59 19.46 20.72
CA TYR A 27 -21.78 18.66 19.80
C TYR A 27 -20.62 17.97 20.54
N LEU A 28 -19.95 18.66 21.46
CA LEU A 28 -18.88 18.09 22.29
C LEU A 28 -19.40 17.04 23.27
N LEU A 29 -20.59 17.23 23.85
CA LEU A 29 -21.22 16.26 24.74
C LEU A 29 -21.63 15.00 23.96
N HIS A 30 -22.24 15.13 22.79
CA HIS A 30 -22.57 14.00 21.93
C HIS A 30 -21.31 13.25 21.46
N TRP A 31 -20.26 13.98 21.06
CA TRP A 31 -18.97 13.40 20.71
C TRP A 31 -18.32 12.66 21.88
N ARG A 32 -18.50 13.14 23.12
CA ARG A 32 -18.01 12.46 24.32
C ARG A 32 -18.81 11.19 24.61
N GLU A 33 -20.14 11.23 24.48
CA GLU A 33 -21.03 10.10 24.74
C GLU A 33 -20.77 8.94 23.74
N ASP A 34 -20.55 9.25 22.46
CA ASP A 34 -20.13 8.27 21.45
C ASP A 34 -18.77 7.63 21.80
N ASN A 35 -17.82 8.41 22.33
CA ASN A 35 -16.53 7.87 22.75
C ASN A 35 -16.62 7.00 24.02
N GLU A 36 -17.46 7.38 24.99
CA GLU A 36 -17.68 6.57 26.20
C GLU A 36 -18.43 5.26 25.86
N HIS A 37 -19.39 5.28 24.93
CA HIS A 37 -20.02 4.05 24.41
C HIS A 37 -19.02 3.13 23.70
N ASN A 38 -18.10 3.69 22.91
CA ASN A 38 -17.04 2.93 22.25
C ASN A 38 -16.00 2.37 23.24
N LEU A 39 -15.72 3.09 24.34
CA LEU A 39 -14.85 2.62 25.44
C LEU A 39 -15.52 1.50 26.25
N HIS A 40 -16.84 1.56 26.49
CA HIS A 40 -17.57 0.51 27.18
C HIS A 40 -17.70 -0.78 26.35
N ILE A 41 -17.85 -0.69 25.02
CA ILE A 41 -17.77 -1.85 24.13
C ILE A 41 -16.34 -2.46 24.16
N SER A 42 -15.31 -1.63 24.26
CA SER A 42 -13.91 -2.09 24.37
C SER A 42 -13.61 -2.80 25.69
N ASN A 43 -14.21 -2.37 26.81
CA ASN A 43 -13.91 -2.93 28.13
C ASN A 43 -14.64 -4.24 28.45
N ASN A 44 -15.79 -4.52 27.80
CA ASN A 44 -16.52 -5.78 28.00
C ASN A 44 -15.97 -6.95 27.16
N HIS A 45 -15.01 -6.71 26.26
CA HIS A 45 -14.35 -7.74 25.45
C HIS A 45 -13.01 -8.26 26.03
N VAL A 46 -12.71 -7.96 27.30
CA VAL A 46 -11.45 -8.38 27.95
C VAL A 46 -11.57 -9.74 28.67
N ALA A 47 -12.74 -10.38 28.66
CA ALA A 47 -12.94 -11.74 29.18
C ALA A 47 -13.24 -12.73 28.05
N GLY A 48 -12.24 -13.01 27.22
CA GLY A 48 -12.31 -14.05 26.18
C GLY A 48 -11.50 -13.66 24.95
N GLY A 49 -10.34 -14.31 24.76
CA GLY A 49 -9.37 -13.98 23.71
C GLY A 49 -9.95 -14.03 22.29
N SER A 50 -10.34 -12.87 21.77
CA SER A 50 -10.68 -12.69 20.37
C SER A 50 -9.66 -11.73 19.76
N LYS A 51 -8.73 -12.29 18.98
CA LYS A 51 -7.84 -11.59 18.05
C LYS A 51 -8.71 -10.73 17.11
N VAL A 52 -9.04 -9.49 17.50
CA VAL A 52 -9.43 -8.47 16.52
C VAL A 52 -8.15 -7.72 16.21
N GLU A 53 -7.47 -8.29 15.23
CA GLU A 53 -6.04 -8.26 15.00
C GLU A 53 -5.86 -7.67 13.55
N LEU A 54 -4.65 -7.41 13.05
CA LEU A 54 -4.39 -6.64 11.82
C LEU A 54 -5.24 -6.98 10.57
N SER A 55 -5.71 -8.22 10.42
CA SER A 55 -6.42 -8.72 9.22
C SER A 55 -7.70 -7.93 8.88
N ASP A 56 -8.46 -7.47 9.88
CA ASP A 56 -9.70 -6.71 9.68
C ASP A 56 -9.47 -5.22 9.39
N ARG A 57 -8.28 -4.72 9.73
CA ARG A 57 -7.99 -3.27 9.76
C ARG A 57 -6.97 -2.85 8.71
N VAL A 58 -6.19 -3.78 8.19
CA VAL A 58 -5.09 -3.48 7.28
C VAL A 58 -5.24 -4.28 5.99
N LEU A 59 -5.36 -3.56 4.88
CA LEU A 59 -5.21 -4.10 3.54
C LEU A 59 -3.78 -3.85 3.05
N PHE A 60 -3.02 -4.91 2.76
CA PHE A 60 -1.66 -4.79 2.25
C PHE A 60 -1.58 -5.23 0.78
N PHE A 61 -1.36 -4.26 -0.12
CA PHE A 61 -1.20 -4.49 -1.54
C PHE A 61 0.29 -4.60 -1.91
N ASN A 62 0.83 -5.82 -1.84
CA ASN A 62 2.20 -6.11 -2.24
C ASN A 62 2.32 -6.21 -3.78
N ARG A 63 2.30 -5.05 -4.42
CA ARG A 63 2.06 -4.87 -5.87
C ARG A 63 3.13 -5.48 -6.78
N VAL A 64 2.67 -6.33 -7.71
CA VAL A 64 3.47 -6.86 -8.81
C VAL A 64 3.72 -5.78 -9.90
N PRO A 65 4.97 -5.50 -10.28
CA PRO A 65 5.31 -4.58 -11.36
C PRO A 65 4.70 -5.02 -12.69
N LYS A 66 4.26 -4.02 -13.47
CA LYS A 66 3.73 -4.20 -14.83
C LYS A 66 2.42 -5.01 -14.93
N ALA A 67 1.74 -5.22 -13.80
CA ALA A 67 0.42 -5.84 -13.73
C ALA A 67 -0.75 -4.83 -13.69
N GLY A 68 -0.53 -3.58 -14.10
CA GLY A 68 -1.54 -2.52 -13.99
C GLY A 68 -1.76 -2.01 -12.56
N SER A 69 -0.88 -2.38 -11.62
CA SER A 69 -1.02 -2.09 -10.18
C SER A 69 -1.22 -0.61 -9.85
N GLU A 70 -0.63 0.32 -10.61
CA GLU A 70 -0.77 1.75 -10.35
C GLU A 70 -2.23 2.22 -10.44
N MET A 71 -3.04 1.61 -11.31
CA MET A 71 -4.45 1.95 -11.43
C MET A 71 -5.21 1.63 -10.13
N LEU A 72 -4.94 0.49 -9.50
CA LEU A 72 -5.55 0.13 -8.22
C LEU A 72 -5.09 1.07 -7.09
N VAL A 73 -3.82 1.47 -7.08
CA VAL A 73 -3.32 2.44 -6.09
C VAL A 73 -3.99 3.81 -6.26
N LEU A 74 -4.19 4.27 -7.49
CA LEU A 74 -4.98 5.47 -7.75
C LEU A 74 -6.41 5.28 -7.22
N LEU A 75 -7.09 4.18 -7.58
CA LEU A 75 -8.44 3.88 -7.12
C LEU A 75 -8.55 3.88 -5.58
N LEU A 76 -7.65 3.23 -4.87
CA LEU A 76 -7.59 3.26 -3.39
C LEU A 76 -7.43 4.71 -2.90
N GLY A 77 -6.56 5.48 -3.55
CA GLY A 77 -6.38 6.90 -3.28
C GLY A 77 -7.65 7.76 -3.47
N TRP A 78 -8.51 7.40 -4.42
CA TRP A 78 -9.81 8.05 -4.63
C TRP A 78 -10.85 7.60 -3.61
N LEU A 79 -10.98 6.28 -3.39
CA LEU A 79 -11.99 5.68 -2.53
C LEU A 79 -11.82 6.05 -1.05
N GLN A 80 -10.59 6.34 -0.60
CA GLN A 80 -10.33 6.72 0.78
C GLN A 80 -11.14 7.95 1.23
N ARG A 81 -11.51 8.86 0.31
CA ARG A 81 -12.26 10.08 0.60
C ARG A 81 -13.69 9.80 1.09
N GLY A 82 -14.31 8.72 0.61
CA GLY A 82 -15.69 8.36 0.95
C GLY A 82 -15.82 7.19 1.93
N ASN A 83 -14.82 6.32 2.00
CA ASN A 83 -14.95 5.00 2.61
C ASN A 83 -14.25 4.86 3.99
N ARG A 84 -13.97 5.97 4.68
CA ARG A 84 -13.42 6.00 6.06
C ARG A 84 -12.19 5.11 6.30
N PHE A 85 -11.30 5.04 5.32
CA PHE A 85 -9.98 4.42 5.47
C PHE A 85 -8.91 5.39 4.98
N THR A 86 -7.65 5.12 5.29
CA THR A 86 -6.51 5.90 4.77
C THR A 86 -5.67 5.03 3.84
N HIS A 87 -5.23 5.59 2.71
CA HIS A 87 -4.28 4.90 1.83
C HIS A 87 -2.87 5.48 2.00
N VAL A 88 -1.90 4.60 2.29
CA VAL A 88 -0.50 4.96 2.52
C VAL A 88 0.38 4.27 1.49
N ARG A 89 1.10 5.05 0.69
CA ARG A 89 2.14 4.52 -0.21
C ARG A 89 3.44 4.33 0.57
N LEU A 90 3.86 3.09 0.79
CA LEU A 90 5.12 2.81 1.50
C LEU A 90 6.32 3.09 0.58
N ARG A 91 7.45 3.47 1.17
CA ARG A 91 8.66 3.80 0.39
C ARG A 91 9.14 2.53 -0.33
N SER A 92 9.05 2.49 -1.66
CA SER A 92 9.58 1.36 -2.45
C SER A 92 11.12 1.36 -2.65
N SER A 93 11.93 2.18 -1.94
CA SER A 93 13.33 2.51 -2.35
C SER A 93 14.27 1.36 -2.23
N GLY A 94 13.90 0.45 -1.37
CA GLY A 94 14.65 -0.73 -1.08
C GLY A 94 14.52 -1.79 -2.18
N PRO A 95 15.27 -2.87 -2.02
CA PRO A 95 15.03 -4.08 -2.79
C PRO A 95 13.61 -4.61 -2.51
N ARG A 96 13.07 -5.37 -3.46
CA ARG A 96 11.75 -6.03 -3.29
C ARG A 96 11.84 -7.30 -2.45
N HIS A 97 13.00 -7.93 -2.51
CA HIS A 97 13.42 -9.04 -1.67
C HIS A 97 14.13 -8.45 -0.45
N LEU A 98 13.59 -8.71 0.72
CA LEU A 98 14.02 -8.12 1.98
C LEU A 98 14.73 -9.17 2.82
N ASP A 99 15.84 -8.80 3.45
CA ASP A 99 16.42 -9.62 4.52
C ASP A 99 15.55 -9.58 5.79
N HIS A 100 15.90 -10.38 6.80
CA HIS A 100 15.08 -10.49 8.01
C HIS A 100 14.94 -9.17 8.78
N ALA A 101 15.96 -8.31 8.78
CA ALA A 101 15.92 -7.02 9.46
C ALA A 101 15.00 -6.05 8.70
N GLN A 102 15.15 -5.98 7.38
CA GLN A 102 14.29 -5.16 6.52
C GLN A 102 12.81 -5.61 6.56
N GLN A 103 12.55 -6.91 6.71
CA GLN A 103 11.20 -7.42 6.93
C GLN A 103 10.64 -6.98 8.29
N ALA A 104 11.45 -7.04 9.36
CA ALA A 104 11.05 -6.54 10.67
C ALA A 104 10.74 -5.03 10.63
N ASP A 105 11.57 -4.26 9.93
CA ASP A 105 11.38 -2.81 9.74
C ASP A 105 10.06 -2.52 9.00
N LEU A 106 9.74 -3.28 7.95
CA LEU A 106 8.46 -3.14 7.23
C LEU A 106 7.26 -3.42 8.14
N VAL A 107 7.33 -4.50 8.93
CA VAL A 107 6.26 -4.87 9.86
C VAL A 107 6.08 -3.77 10.92
N ALA A 108 7.17 -3.25 11.47
CA ALA A 108 7.15 -2.16 12.43
C ALA A 108 6.60 -0.86 11.81
N GLU A 109 6.96 -0.54 10.56
CA GLU A 109 6.44 0.63 9.83
C GLU A 109 4.91 0.54 9.66
N VAL A 110 4.39 -0.62 9.24
CA VAL A 110 2.94 -0.85 9.10
C VAL A 110 2.23 -0.74 10.45
N ALA A 111 2.76 -1.37 11.49
CA ALA A 111 2.20 -1.31 12.84
C ALA A 111 2.18 0.13 13.38
N ASN A 112 3.26 0.89 13.16
CA ASN A 112 3.36 2.28 13.58
C ASN A 112 2.36 3.17 12.82
N HIS A 113 2.17 2.96 11.52
CA HIS A 113 1.11 3.67 10.78
C HIS A 113 -0.29 3.34 11.31
N LEU A 114 -0.56 2.09 11.67
CA LEU A 114 -1.84 1.70 12.26
C LEU A 114 -2.09 2.35 13.62
N ALA A 115 -1.08 2.37 14.49
CA ALA A 115 -1.17 2.95 15.82
C ALA A 115 -1.46 4.46 15.78
N ASN A 116 -0.92 5.17 14.78
CA ASN A 116 -1.02 6.63 14.66
C ASN A 116 -2.13 7.09 13.70
N SER A 117 -2.87 6.19 13.05
CA SER A 117 -3.88 6.56 12.06
C SER A 117 -5.22 6.92 12.70
N PRO A 118 -5.89 7.98 12.24
CA PRO A 118 -7.20 8.38 12.76
C PRO A 118 -8.33 7.42 12.38
N THR A 119 -8.25 6.74 11.24
CA THR A 119 -9.39 6.00 10.64
C THR A 119 -9.48 4.53 11.07
N LYS A 120 -8.51 4.05 11.86
CA LYS A 120 -8.35 2.65 12.28
C LYS A 120 -8.30 1.60 11.15
N HIS A 121 -8.63 1.95 9.90
CA HIS A 121 -8.56 1.13 8.69
C HIS A 121 -7.57 1.76 7.71
N ILE A 122 -6.59 0.99 7.27
CA ILE A 122 -5.52 1.48 6.39
C ILE A 122 -5.32 0.51 5.24
N SER A 123 -5.06 1.06 4.06
CA SER A 123 -4.50 0.30 2.95
C SER A 123 -3.06 0.75 2.67
N PHE A 124 -2.16 -0.20 2.46
CA PHE A 124 -0.78 0.05 2.07
C PHE A 124 -0.52 -0.48 0.67
N ASP A 125 0.36 0.17 -0.09
CA ASP A 125 0.97 -0.44 -1.28
C ASP A 125 2.50 -0.36 -1.25
N GLN A 126 3.15 -1.42 -1.72
CA GLN A 126 4.60 -1.46 -1.90
C GLN A 126 5.00 -2.54 -2.91
N HIS A 127 6.03 -2.27 -3.71
CA HIS A 127 6.68 -3.31 -4.52
C HIS A 127 7.57 -4.20 -3.65
N VAL A 128 6.98 -5.15 -2.92
CA VAL A 128 7.67 -6.07 -2.02
C VAL A 128 7.16 -7.49 -2.20
N HIS A 129 8.03 -8.49 -2.00
CA HIS A 129 7.61 -9.89 -1.97
C HIS A 129 6.73 -10.16 -0.73
N PHE A 130 6.05 -11.31 -0.71
CA PHE A 130 5.23 -11.68 0.44
C PHE A 130 6.08 -11.73 1.74
N THR A 131 5.63 -11.03 2.78
CA THR A 131 6.26 -10.99 4.09
C THR A 131 5.30 -11.61 5.09
N ASN A 132 5.74 -12.63 5.84
CA ASN A 132 4.90 -13.21 6.88
C ASN A 132 5.03 -12.40 8.17
N PHE A 133 4.05 -11.54 8.47
CA PHE A 133 4.03 -10.69 9.66
C PHE A 133 3.99 -11.51 10.95
N SER A 134 3.40 -12.72 10.89
CA SER A 134 3.34 -13.63 12.04
C SER A 134 4.69 -14.19 12.45
N ALA A 135 5.68 -14.21 11.54
CA ALA A 135 7.06 -14.52 11.92
C ALA A 135 7.70 -13.44 12.82
N TYR A 136 7.09 -12.24 12.88
CA TYR A 136 7.57 -11.09 13.64
C TYR A 136 6.65 -10.73 14.82
N GLY A 137 5.72 -11.61 15.20
CA GLY A 137 4.83 -11.40 16.34
C GLY A 137 3.59 -10.55 16.05
N PHE A 138 3.25 -10.35 14.77
CA PHE A 138 2.07 -9.60 14.34
C PHE A 138 1.12 -10.50 13.53
N GLU A 139 -0.18 -10.24 13.52
CA GLU A 139 -1.03 -10.93 12.55
C GLU A 139 -0.72 -10.50 11.12
N ASN A 140 -0.95 -11.42 10.18
CA ASN A 140 -0.91 -11.05 8.79
C ASN A 140 -2.05 -10.07 8.46
N PRO A 141 -1.75 -8.96 7.75
CA PRO A 141 -2.80 -8.11 7.20
C PRO A 141 -3.58 -8.88 6.13
N SER A 142 -4.73 -8.32 5.73
CA SER A 142 -5.43 -8.79 4.54
C SER A 142 -4.59 -8.48 3.30
N TYR A 143 -4.02 -9.50 2.66
CA TYR A 143 -3.26 -9.35 1.43
C TYR A 143 -4.18 -9.25 0.20
N VAL A 144 -3.86 -8.35 -0.70
CA VAL A 144 -4.44 -8.30 -2.05
C VAL A 144 -3.31 -8.20 -3.06
N ASN A 145 -3.51 -8.78 -4.25
CA ASN A 145 -2.56 -8.65 -5.33
C ASN A 145 -3.24 -8.54 -6.69
N MET A 146 -2.48 -8.11 -7.69
CA MET A 146 -2.91 -8.05 -9.08
C MET A 146 -1.90 -8.82 -9.94
N LEU A 147 -2.43 -9.79 -10.67
CA LEU A 147 -1.65 -10.63 -11.56
C LEU A 147 -1.78 -10.16 -13.00
N ARG A 148 -0.80 -10.55 -13.80
CA ARG A 148 -0.82 -10.42 -15.26
C ARG A 148 -0.24 -11.69 -15.85
N ASP A 149 -0.73 -12.07 -17.02
CA ASP A 149 -0.12 -13.12 -17.82
C ASP A 149 1.42 -12.97 -17.85
N PRO A 150 2.19 -14.03 -17.58
CA PRO A 150 3.65 -13.93 -17.49
C PRO A 150 4.30 -13.39 -18.76
N ILE A 151 3.81 -13.78 -19.95
CA ILE A 151 4.37 -13.37 -21.24
C ILE A 151 4.06 -11.89 -21.49
N GLU A 152 2.83 -11.46 -21.24
CA GLU A 152 2.50 -10.04 -21.35
C GLU A 152 3.24 -9.16 -20.34
N LYS A 153 3.48 -9.66 -19.13
CA LYS A 153 4.29 -8.95 -18.11
C LYS A 153 5.72 -8.76 -18.61
N ILE A 154 6.32 -9.78 -19.22
CA ILE A 154 7.65 -9.71 -19.84
C ILE A 154 7.65 -8.65 -20.95
N ALA A 155 6.69 -8.70 -21.87
CA ALA A 155 6.56 -7.71 -22.93
C ALA A 155 6.41 -6.28 -22.39
N SER A 156 5.54 -6.08 -21.40
CA SER A 156 5.34 -4.77 -20.78
C SER A 156 6.61 -4.25 -20.09
N ARG A 157 7.39 -5.14 -19.45
CA ARG A 157 8.68 -4.77 -18.85
C ARG A 157 9.70 -4.40 -19.92
N PHE A 158 9.79 -5.17 -21.00
CA PHE A 158 10.67 -4.91 -22.14
C PHE A 158 10.43 -3.52 -22.73
N TYR A 159 9.19 -3.20 -23.12
CA TYR A 159 8.88 -1.90 -23.73
C TYR A 159 8.94 -0.74 -22.72
N TYR A 160 8.57 -0.97 -21.45
CA TYR A 160 8.69 0.06 -20.41
C TYR A 160 10.13 0.50 -20.19
N ALA A 161 11.07 -0.45 -20.12
CA ALA A 161 12.49 -0.14 -19.95
C ALA A 161 13.06 0.69 -21.10
N ARG A 162 12.43 0.68 -22.29
CA ARG A 162 12.83 1.48 -23.46
C ARG A 162 12.17 2.86 -23.48
N ALA A 163 10.89 2.94 -23.12
CA ALA A 163 10.12 4.17 -23.18
C ALA A 163 10.46 5.17 -22.06
N THR A 164 11.00 4.71 -20.93
CA THR A 164 11.35 5.58 -19.81
C THR A 164 12.86 5.91 -19.81
N PRO A 165 13.28 7.19 -19.88
CA PRO A 165 14.70 7.61 -19.85
C PRO A 165 15.47 7.17 -18.60
N ARG A 166 14.76 6.71 -17.57
CA ARG A 166 15.29 6.09 -16.36
C ARG A 166 14.55 4.77 -16.12
N PRO A 167 15.03 3.64 -16.69
CA PRO A 167 14.44 2.33 -16.44
C PRO A 167 14.52 1.91 -14.96
N GLY A 168 15.36 2.60 -14.17
CA GLY A 168 15.71 2.32 -12.78
C GLY A 168 15.36 3.42 -11.76
N GLY A 169 14.32 4.23 -11.98
CA GLY A 169 13.64 4.87 -10.85
C GLY A 169 12.78 3.82 -10.14
N TYR A 170 13.36 2.76 -9.56
CA TYR A 170 13.89 2.76 -8.20
C TYR A 170 14.87 1.59 -8.03
N THR A 171 16.16 1.80 -8.29
CA THR A 171 17.21 0.86 -7.89
C THR A 171 17.98 1.47 -6.73
N PRO A 172 18.03 0.83 -5.54
CA PRO A 172 18.97 1.20 -4.51
C PRO A 172 20.38 1.26 -5.11
N SER A 173 21.08 2.33 -4.75
CA SER A 173 22.38 2.74 -5.28
C SER A 173 23.51 1.77 -4.96
N TRP A 174 23.54 0.53 -5.48
CA TRP A 174 24.73 -0.35 -5.42
C TRP A 174 24.93 -1.29 -6.60
N THR A 175 24.14 -1.20 -7.68
CA THR A 175 24.50 -1.81 -8.97
C THR A 175 24.20 -0.84 -10.10
N LYS A 176 25.23 -0.48 -10.86
CA LYS A 176 25.09 0.33 -12.08
C LYS A 176 24.06 -0.37 -12.99
N PRO A 177 23.04 0.31 -13.52
CA PRO A 177 22.16 -0.31 -14.51
C PRO A 177 23.01 -0.81 -15.68
N ALA A 178 22.71 -2.00 -16.18
CA ALA A 178 23.38 -2.55 -17.35
C ALA A 178 23.38 -1.48 -18.45
N LYS A 179 24.58 -1.18 -18.94
CA LYS A 179 24.93 0.00 -19.74
C LYS A 179 24.38 -0.03 -21.17
N GLU A 180 23.51 -0.97 -21.53
CA GLU A 180 23.00 -1.11 -22.89
C GLU A 180 21.50 -1.37 -22.88
N ILE A 181 20.74 -0.39 -23.40
CA ILE A 181 19.41 -0.67 -23.93
C ILE A 181 19.67 -1.61 -25.11
N PRO A 182 19.11 -2.84 -25.12
CA PRO A 182 19.37 -3.78 -26.20
C PRO A 182 19.01 -3.14 -27.55
N PRO A 183 19.79 -3.40 -28.63
CA PRO A 183 19.63 -2.73 -29.92
C PRO A 183 18.33 -3.09 -30.64
N TYR A 184 17.53 -3.98 -30.09
CA TYR A 184 16.29 -4.48 -30.66
C TYR A 184 15.09 -3.56 -30.36
N SER A 185 14.30 -3.26 -31.38
CA SER A 185 13.06 -2.46 -31.27
C SER A 185 11.89 -3.29 -30.72
N SER A 186 11.86 -4.60 -31.01
CA SER A 186 10.82 -5.54 -30.59
C SER A 186 11.33 -6.59 -29.61
N LEU A 187 10.42 -7.18 -28.83
CA LEU A 187 10.76 -8.28 -27.91
C LEU A 187 11.13 -9.54 -28.71
N GLU A 188 10.45 -9.77 -29.83
CA GLU A 188 10.59 -10.91 -30.72
C GLU A 188 12.00 -10.97 -31.30
N ASP A 189 12.51 -9.85 -31.82
CA ASP A 189 13.88 -9.77 -32.34
C ASP A 189 14.91 -10.00 -31.23
N CYS A 190 14.64 -9.46 -30.04
CA CYS A 190 15.47 -9.70 -28.87
C CYS A 190 15.55 -11.21 -28.55
N MET A 191 14.41 -11.89 -28.47
CA MET A 191 14.35 -13.32 -28.18
C MET A 191 15.04 -14.14 -29.28
N ALA A 192 14.80 -13.80 -30.55
CA ALA A 192 15.41 -14.47 -31.70
C ALA A 192 16.95 -14.36 -31.70
N SER A 193 17.50 -13.23 -31.23
CA SER A 193 18.95 -13.05 -31.07
C SER A 193 19.56 -13.83 -29.89
N GLY A 194 18.73 -14.40 -29.00
CA GLY A 194 19.18 -15.07 -27.78
C GLY A 194 19.72 -14.11 -26.70
N HIS A 195 19.41 -12.82 -26.77
CA HIS A 195 19.99 -11.82 -25.88
C HIS A 195 19.61 -12.07 -24.39
N PRO A 196 20.57 -11.99 -23.44
CA PRO A 196 20.33 -12.35 -22.04
C PRO A 196 19.18 -11.61 -21.33
N LEU A 197 18.83 -10.40 -21.79
CA LEU A 197 17.72 -9.60 -21.24
C LEU A 197 16.32 -10.17 -21.54
N CYS A 198 16.18 -10.99 -22.57
CA CYS A 198 14.91 -11.55 -23.05
C CYS A 198 14.94 -13.08 -23.20
N THR A 199 16.05 -13.72 -22.79
CA THR A 199 16.20 -15.17 -22.74
C THR A 199 15.93 -15.70 -21.33
N TYR A 200 15.00 -16.66 -21.24
CA TYR A 200 14.59 -17.28 -19.99
C TYR A 200 15.04 -18.74 -19.93
N SER A 201 15.74 -19.12 -18.85
CA SER A 201 16.21 -20.48 -18.63
C SER A 201 15.83 -20.95 -17.23
N THR A 202 15.33 -22.18 -17.14
CA THR A 202 15.02 -22.84 -15.87
C THR A 202 16.24 -22.84 -14.95
N GLY A 203 16.02 -22.65 -13.64
CA GLY A 203 17.11 -22.59 -12.64
C GLY A 203 17.79 -21.23 -12.51
N ARG A 204 17.43 -20.22 -13.33
CA ARG A 204 17.95 -18.85 -13.19
C ARG A 204 16.97 -17.94 -12.46
N GLN A 205 17.51 -16.91 -11.81
CA GLN A 205 16.72 -15.92 -11.10
C GLN A 205 16.22 -14.81 -12.02
N TYR A 206 14.92 -14.51 -11.92
CA TYR A 206 14.27 -13.44 -12.70
C TYR A 206 13.33 -12.62 -11.83
N ASP A 207 12.83 -11.51 -12.40
CA ASP A 207 11.70 -10.77 -11.84
C ASP A 207 10.39 -11.49 -12.13
N LEU A 208 10.13 -12.55 -11.37
CA LEU A 208 8.93 -13.37 -11.49
C LEU A 208 7.77 -12.77 -10.69
N THR A 209 6.56 -13.23 -10.98
CA THR A 209 5.38 -12.92 -10.17
C THR A 209 5.30 -13.80 -8.92
N ILE A 210 5.85 -15.02 -9.00
CA ILE A 210 5.85 -16.03 -7.93
C ILE A 210 6.34 -15.52 -6.56
N PRO A 211 7.46 -14.75 -6.44
CA PRO A 211 7.93 -14.25 -5.15
C PRO A 211 6.94 -13.36 -4.40
N TYR A 212 5.98 -12.73 -5.10
CA TYR A 212 4.93 -11.94 -4.47
C TYR A 212 3.91 -12.80 -3.69
N PHE A 213 4.00 -14.12 -3.79
CA PHE A 213 3.19 -15.09 -3.07
C PHE A 213 4.08 -16.05 -2.26
N CYS A 214 5.17 -16.54 -2.86
CA CYS A 214 6.14 -17.43 -2.22
C CYS A 214 6.98 -16.73 -1.14
N GLY A 215 7.26 -15.44 -1.32
CA GLY A 215 7.95 -14.61 -0.33
C GLY A 215 9.45 -14.42 -0.58
N HIS A 216 10.21 -14.39 0.50
CA HIS A 216 11.61 -13.96 0.50
C HIS A 216 12.63 -15.10 0.37
N GLN A 217 12.24 -16.33 0.07
CA GLN A 217 13.23 -17.39 -0.10
C GLN A 217 13.96 -17.27 -1.45
N PRO A 218 15.26 -17.60 -1.55
CA PRO A 218 16.00 -17.50 -2.81
C PRO A 218 15.38 -18.31 -3.95
N TYR A 219 14.85 -19.50 -3.65
CA TYR A 219 14.21 -20.38 -4.63
C TYR A 219 12.92 -19.79 -5.21
N CYS A 220 12.24 -18.87 -4.51
CA CYS A 220 11.02 -18.22 -5.02
C CYS A 220 11.25 -17.43 -6.31
N ARG A 221 12.49 -16.95 -6.53
CA ARG A 221 12.89 -16.16 -7.71
C ARG A 221 13.40 -17.01 -8.87
N GLU A 222 13.56 -18.31 -8.65
CA GLU A 222 14.13 -19.23 -9.62
C GLU A 222 13.04 -19.76 -10.56
N LEU A 223 13.26 -19.59 -11.87
CA LEU A 223 12.29 -20.03 -12.88
C LEU A 223 12.20 -21.57 -12.89
N GLY A 224 10.99 -22.10 -12.74
CA GLY A 224 10.71 -23.53 -12.80
C GLY A 224 11.10 -24.31 -11.53
N ASN A 225 11.37 -23.63 -10.43
CA ASN A 225 11.64 -24.30 -9.15
C ASN A 225 10.34 -24.83 -8.53
N SER A 226 10.26 -26.13 -8.27
CA SER A 226 9.05 -26.80 -7.77
C SER A 226 8.66 -26.40 -6.35
N ALA A 227 9.60 -25.98 -5.52
CA ALA A 227 9.30 -25.51 -4.16
C ALA A 227 8.63 -24.12 -4.14
N ALA A 228 8.69 -23.40 -5.25
CA ALA A 228 8.10 -22.07 -5.40
C ALA A 228 6.68 -22.09 -6.01
N LEU A 229 6.23 -23.23 -6.54
CA LEU A 229 4.99 -23.39 -7.32
C LEU A 229 3.84 -23.96 -6.50
#